data_AF-A0A7C4SR76-F1
#
_entry.id   AF-A0A7C4SR76-F1
#
_cell.length_a   1.000
_cell.length_b   1.000
_cell.length_c   1.000
_cell.angle_alpha   90.00
_cell.angle_beta   90.00
_cell.angle_gamma   90.00
#
_symmetry.space_group_name_H-M   'P 1'
#
loop_
_entity.id
_entity.type
_entity.pdbx_description
1 polymer ?
#
loop_
_entity_poly.entity_id
_entity_poly.type
_entity_poly.pdbx_seq_one_letter_code
_entity_poly.pdbx_strand_id
1 'polypeptide(L)'
;MIRNSRGGIGEERCWGKRAEWCDYTGTINGKIVGVTVFDNPSNLRYPTYWHVRAYGLFAANPFGISYFEGDKSLNGSLTVEKYDSLRFKYRILVHSGVINPNALNGLFTDYCRIGG
;
A
#
# COMPACT_ATOMS: atom_id res chain seq x y z
N MET A 1 4.23 13.45 -4.52
CA MET A 1 3.43 13.38 -3.28
C MET A 1 3.01 11.96 -3.03
N ILE A 2 3.34 11.47 -1.84
CA ILE A 2 2.87 10.19 -1.31
C ILE A 2 1.66 10.47 -0.42
N ARG A 3 0.62 9.66 -0.51
CA ARG A 3 -0.54 9.72 0.40
C ARG A 3 -1.17 8.35 0.59
N ASN A 4 -1.96 8.17 1.64
CA ASN A 4 -2.64 6.90 1.90
C ASN A 4 -4.11 7.07 2.30
N SER A 5 -4.84 5.97 2.30
CA SER A 5 -6.28 5.92 2.61
C SER A 5 -6.67 6.41 4.00
N ARG A 6 -5.71 6.49 4.92
CA ARG A 6 -5.92 6.95 6.31
C ARG A 6 -5.58 8.41 6.53
N GLY A 7 -5.46 9.19 5.45
CA GLY A 7 -5.18 10.63 5.52
C GLY A 7 -3.71 10.97 5.73
N GLY A 8 -2.79 9.99 5.65
CA GLY A 8 -1.36 10.25 5.61
C GLY A 8 -0.98 11.01 4.34
N ILE A 9 -0.16 12.05 4.48
CA ILE A 9 0.38 12.86 3.38
C ILE A 9 1.88 13.03 3.62
N GLY A 10 2.68 12.78 2.57
CA GLY A 10 4.14 12.81 2.63
C GLY A 10 4.75 11.52 3.17
N GLU A 11 6.07 11.39 3.01
CA GLU A 11 6.81 10.20 3.44
C GLU A 11 6.64 9.93 4.95
N GLU A 12 6.82 10.96 5.78
CA GLU A 12 6.75 10.84 7.25
C GLU A 12 5.45 10.21 7.75
N ARG A 13 4.32 10.58 7.13
CA ARG A 13 2.98 10.10 7.53
C ARG A 13 2.53 8.85 6.80
N CYS A 14 3.31 8.36 5.83
CA CYS A 14 2.97 7.17 5.05
C CYS A 14 3.93 6.01 5.31
N TRP A 15 5.20 6.28 5.62
CA TRP A 15 6.18 5.25 5.87
C TRP A 15 5.85 4.45 7.13
N GLY A 16 5.80 3.13 6.97
CA GLY A 16 5.48 2.21 8.05
C GLY A 16 4.08 2.41 8.62
N LYS A 17 3.18 3.10 7.90
CA LYS A 17 1.78 3.25 8.32
C LYS A 17 0.91 2.23 7.60
N ARG A 18 -0.05 1.69 8.34
CA ARG A 18 -1.05 0.75 7.81
C ARG A 18 -2.11 1.53 7.04
N ALA A 19 -2.44 1.10 5.83
CA ALA A 19 -3.47 1.73 5.01
C ALA A 19 -3.98 0.79 3.91
N GLU A 20 -5.25 0.91 3.53
CA GLU A 20 -5.94 0.09 2.53
C GLU A 20 -5.41 0.34 1.11
N TRP A 21 -4.93 1.55 0.84
CA TRP A 21 -4.18 1.89 -0.37
C TRP A 21 -3.15 2.99 -0.08
N CYS A 22 -2.12 3.04 -0.92
CA CYS A 22 -1.18 4.14 -0.98
C CYS A 22 -1.06 4.63 -2.43
N ASP A 23 -0.89 5.92 -2.62
CA ASP A 23 -0.74 6.58 -3.91
C ASP A 23 0.55 7.39 -3.92
N TYR A 24 1.30 7.24 -5.01
CA TYR A 24 2.47 8.03 -5.33
C TYR A 24 2.24 8.78 -6.64
N THR A 25 1.94 10.07 -6.53
CA THR A 25 1.75 10.97 -7.66
C THR A 25 2.97 11.91 -7.81
N GLY A 26 3.45 12.18 -9.01
CA GLY A 26 4.57 13.08 -9.28
C GLY A 26 4.50 13.71 -10.67
N THR A 27 5.46 14.59 -10.97
CA THR A 27 5.57 15.22 -12.29
C THR A 27 6.67 14.55 -13.09
N ILE A 28 6.34 14.05 -14.28
CA ILE A 28 7.29 13.50 -15.26
C ILE A 28 7.09 14.25 -16.57
N ASN A 29 8.15 14.85 -17.11
CA ASN A 29 8.12 15.63 -18.36
C ASN A 29 6.98 16.67 -18.39
N GLY A 30 6.79 17.41 -17.30
CA GLY A 30 5.75 18.42 -17.16
C GLY A 30 4.32 17.88 -16.97
N LYS A 31 4.12 16.56 -16.95
CA LYS A 31 2.83 15.92 -16.75
C LYS A 31 2.72 15.33 -15.35
N ILE A 32 1.58 15.54 -14.69
CA ILE A 32 1.28 14.85 -13.44
C ILE A 32 0.84 13.43 -13.77
N VAL A 33 1.49 12.44 -13.17
CA VAL A 33 1.18 11.02 -13.28
C VAL A 33 1.35 10.36 -11.92
N GLY A 34 0.71 9.21 -11.71
CA GLY A 34 0.84 8.49 -10.45
C GLY A 34 0.50 7.02 -10.54
N VAL A 35 0.85 6.34 -9.46
CA VAL A 35 0.55 4.92 -9.25
C VAL A 35 -0.08 4.77 -7.86
N THR A 36 -1.29 4.21 -7.83
CA THR A 36 -1.95 3.77 -6.60
C THR A 36 -1.89 2.25 -6.52
N VAL A 37 -1.47 1.73 -5.37
CA VAL A 37 -1.54 0.29 -5.08
C VAL A 37 -2.59 0.07 -3.98
N PHE A 38 -3.49 -0.88 -4.23
CA PHE A 38 -4.55 -1.28 -3.32
C PHE A 38 -4.20 -2.63 -2.69
N ASP A 39 -4.24 -2.71 -1.37
CA ASP A 39 -4.10 -3.95 -0.60
C ASP A 39 -5.45 -4.67 -0.53
N ASN A 40 -5.48 -6.00 -0.59
CA ASN A 40 -6.74 -6.74 -0.54
C ASN A 40 -7.04 -7.21 0.90
N PRO A 41 -8.31 -7.18 1.36
CA PRO A 41 -8.70 -7.71 2.66
C PRO A 41 -8.30 -9.16 2.93
N SER A 42 -8.10 -9.98 1.89
CA SER A 42 -7.63 -11.37 2.04
C SER A 42 -6.11 -11.51 2.19
N ASN A 43 -5.34 -10.43 2.14
CA ASN A 43 -3.89 -10.49 2.26
C ASN A 43 -3.45 -10.64 3.73
N LEU A 44 -2.29 -11.25 3.91
CA LEU A 44 -1.62 -11.31 5.21
C LEU A 44 -1.50 -9.90 5.80
N ARG A 45 -1.94 -9.74 7.05
CA ARG A 45 -1.80 -8.52 7.86
C ARG A 45 -2.48 -7.30 7.24
N TYR A 46 -3.58 -7.49 6.50
CA TYR A 46 -4.40 -6.41 5.98
C TYR A 46 -4.95 -5.47 7.09
N PRO A 47 -5.00 -4.15 6.85
CA PRO A 47 -4.25 -3.45 5.80
C PRO A 47 -2.76 -3.48 6.13
N THR A 48 -1.96 -3.75 5.11
CA THR A 48 -0.50 -3.89 5.21
C THR A 48 0.19 -2.57 5.58
N TYR A 49 1.44 -2.68 6.01
CA TYR A 49 2.31 -1.52 6.20
C TYR A 49 2.88 -1.06 4.86
N TRP A 50 3.01 0.25 4.68
CA TRP A 50 3.57 0.83 3.46
C TRP A 50 5.04 1.23 3.64
N HIS A 51 5.94 0.54 2.93
CA HIS A 51 7.34 0.93 2.84
C HIS A 51 7.48 1.89 1.67
N VAL A 52 7.48 3.19 1.98
CA VAL A 52 7.53 4.25 0.97
C VAL A 52 8.64 5.24 1.25
N ARG A 53 9.26 5.76 0.18
CA ARG A 53 10.31 6.78 0.22
C ARG A 53 10.10 7.79 -0.89
N ALA A 54 10.40 9.06 -0.64
CA ALA A 54 10.27 10.15 -1.60
C ALA A 54 11.24 10.06 -2.79
N TYR A 55 12.20 9.13 -2.76
CA TYR A 55 13.07 8.82 -3.89
C TYR A 55 12.53 7.69 -4.80
N GLY A 56 11.33 7.18 -4.55
CA GLY A 56 10.67 6.22 -5.45
C GLY A 56 10.52 4.78 -4.94
N LEU A 57 11.05 4.45 -3.75
CA LEU A 57 10.73 3.16 -3.13
C LEU A 57 9.25 3.14 -2.74
N PHE A 58 8.51 2.14 -3.22
CA PHE A 58 7.07 2.05 -3.03
C PHE A 58 6.60 0.60 -2.96
N ALA A 59 6.34 0.09 -1.75
CA ALA A 59 5.97 -1.30 -1.54
C ALA A 59 4.94 -1.50 -0.42
N ALA A 60 3.97 -2.39 -0.67
CA ALA A 60 3.18 -3.03 0.36
C ALA A 60 4.06 -4.06 1.09
N ASN A 61 4.28 -3.89 2.39
CA ASN A 61 5.23 -4.69 3.15
C ASN A 61 4.56 -5.28 4.41
N PRO A 62 4.01 -6.50 4.33
CA PRO A 62 3.39 -7.13 5.50
C PRO A 62 4.43 -7.66 6.49
N PHE A 63 5.74 -7.65 6.18
CA PHE A 63 6.78 -8.34 6.95
C PHE A 63 7.62 -7.43 7.85
N GLY A 64 7.76 -6.15 7.52
CA GLY A 64 8.66 -5.21 8.21
C GLY A 64 8.21 -4.72 9.60
N ILE A 65 7.39 -5.49 10.33
CA ILE A 65 6.69 -5.06 11.55
C ILE A 65 7.63 -4.42 12.57
N SER A 66 8.74 -5.08 12.92
CA SER A 66 9.68 -4.58 13.93
C SER A 66 10.30 -3.23 13.55
N TYR A 67 10.52 -2.98 12.26
CA TYR A 67 11.05 -1.71 11.78
C TYR A 67 10.00 -0.61 11.77
N PHE A 68 8.75 -0.92 11.41
CA PHE A 68 7.68 0.07 11.32
C PHE A 68 7.12 0.48 12.67
N GLU A 69 7.09 -0.44 13.64
CA GLU A 69 6.68 -0.17 15.02
C GLU A 69 7.85 0.30 15.90
N GLY A 70 9.10 0.18 15.43
CA GLY A 70 10.29 0.54 16.20
C GLY A 70 10.59 -0.42 17.35
N ASP A 71 10.00 -1.62 17.34
CA ASP A 71 10.11 -2.63 18.39
C ASP A 71 10.73 -3.91 17.83
N LYS A 72 11.99 -4.17 18.21
CA LYS A 72 12.75 -5.36 17.78
C LYS A 72 12.20 -6.68 18.35
N SER A 73 11.33 -6.64 19.35
CA SER A 73 10.71 -7.85 19.90
C SER A 73 9.59 -8.40 19.00
N LEU A 74 9.04 -7.57 18.11
CA LEU A 74 8.00 -7.99 17.18
C LEU A 74 8.56 -8.87 16.06
N ASN A 75 7.92 -10.01 15.79
CA ASN A 75 8.32 -10.93 14.74
C ASN A 75 7.42 -10.82 13.51
N GLY A 76 7.99 -10.37 12.40
CA GLY A 76 7.33 -10.28 11.11
C GLY A 76 7.44 -11.53 10.23
N SER A 77 8.10 -12.60 10.70
CA SER A 77 8.28 -13.82 9.92
C SER A 77 6.95 -14.55 9.67
N LEU A 78 6.91 -15.34 8.60
CA LEU A 78 5.82 -16.27 8.30
C LEU A 78 6.44 -17.53 7.68
N THR A 79 6.12 -18.68 8.23
CA THR A 79 6.46 -19.98 7.65
C THR A 79 5.29 -20.45 6.79
N VAL A 80 5.59 -20.90 5.57
CA VAL A 80 4.63 -21.61 4.71
C VAL A 80 5.08 -23.06 4.67
N GLU A 81 4.26 -23.95 5.20
CA GLU A 81 4.59 -25.37 5.26
C GLU A 81 4.61 -26.01 3.87
N LYS A 82 5.21 -27.20 3.79
CA LYS A 82 5.22 -27.96 2.55
C LYS A 82 3.78 -28.20 2.07
N TYR A 83 3.52 -27.84 0.81
CA TYR A 83 2.22 -27.92 0.13
C TYR A 83 1.18 -26.86 0.52
N ASP A 84 1.47 -26.00 1.49
CA ASP A 84 0.64 -24.81 1.73
C ASP A 84 0.90 -23.75 0.67
N SER A 85 -0.08 -22.86 0.49
CA SER A 85 0.03 -21.72 -0.41
C SER A 85 -0.34 -20.43 0.32
N LEU A 86 0.45 -19.40 0.05
CA LEU A 86 0.17 -18.03 0.48
C LEU A 86 -0.11 -17.20 -0.76
N ARG A 87 -1.30 -16.59 -0.81
CA ARG A 87 -1.72 -15.76 -1.93
C ARG A 87 -1.83 -14.30 -1.49
N PHE A 88 -1.13 -13.44 -2.22
CA PHE A 88 -1.32 -12.00 -2.14
C PHE A 88 -2.08 -11.51 -3.37
N LYS A 89 -3.01 -10.59 -3.16
CA LYS A 89 -3.81 -9.95 -4.19
C LYS A 89 -3.59 -8.45 -4.07
N TYR A 90 -3.15 -7.81 -5.15
CA TYR A 90 -3.05 -6.35 -5.22
C TYR A 90 -3.72 -5.86 -6.49
N ARG A 91 -4.26 -4.65 -6.46
CA ARG A 91 -4.64 -3.91 -7.68
C ARG A 91 -3.69 -2.73 -7.83
N ILE A 92 -3.26 -2.47 -9.05
CA ILE A 92 -2.44 -1.31 -9.38
C ILE A 92 -3.26 -0.43 -10.33
N LEU A 93 -3.39 0.85 -9.99
CA LEU A 93 -3.93 1.88 -10.87
C LEU A 93 -2.76 2.76 -11.31
N VAL A 94 -2.52 2.81 -12.61
CA VAL A 94 -1.68 3.84 -13.23
C VAL A 94 -2.58 4.95 -13.71
N HIS A 95 -2.28 6.20 -13.38
CA HIS A 95 -3.15 7.32 -13.71
C HIS A 95 -2.40 8.58 -14.13
N SER A 96 -3.10 9.42 -14.90
CA SER A 96 -2.71 10.80 -15.18
C SER A 96 -3.44 11.76 -14.25
N GLY A 97 -2.77 12.82 -13.82
CA GLY A 97 -3.32 13.82 -12.92
C GLY A 97 -3.40 13.35 -11.47
N VAL A 98 -3.88 14.26 -10.61
CA VAL A 98 -4.13 13.97 -9.20
C VAL A 98 -5.54 13.38 -9.06
N ILE A 99 -5.64 12.17 -8.51
CA ILE A 99 -6.94 11.54 -8.26
C ILE A 99 -7.52 12.02 -6.93
N ASN A 100 -8.82 12.20 -6.82
CA ASN A 100 -9.47 12.51 -5.54
C ASN A 100 -9.40 11.27 -4.60
N PRO A 101 -9.01 11.40 -3.32
CA PRO A 101 -9.03 10.28 -2.37
C PRO A 101 -10.36 9.53 -2.29
N ASN A 102 -11.50 10.22 -2.40
CA ASN A 102 -12.83 9.59 -2.42
C ASN A 102 -13.03 8.71 -3.66
N ALA A 103 -12.46 9.09 -4.81
CA ALA A 103 -12.47 8.25 -6.01
C ALA A 103 -11.58 7.00 -5.82
N LEU A 104 -10.41 7.14 -5.18
CA LEU A 104 -9.57 5.99 -4.81
C LEU A 104 -10.30 5.04 -3.84
N ASN A 105 -11.04 5.58 -2.87
CA ASN A 105 -11.89 4.77 -1.97
C ASN A 105 -12.98 4.00 -2.73
N GLY A 106 -13.58 4.62 -3.76
CA GLY A 106 -14.53 3.94 -4.65
C GLY A 106 -13.89 2.79 -5.40
N LEU A 107 -12.74 3.04 -6.06
CA LEU A 107 -11.99 2.00 -6.78
C LEU A 107 -11.50 0.86 -5.88
N PHE A 108 -11.16 1.18 -4.64
CA PHE A 108 -10.84 0.20 -3.60
C PHE A 108 -12.06 -0.65 -3.22
N THR A 109 -13.21 -0.03 -3.03
CA THR A 109 -14.47 -0.73 -2.72
C THR A 109 -14.85 -1.69 -3.85
N ASP A 110 -14.74 -1.23 -5.10
CA ASP A 110 -15.00 -2.06 -6.27
C ASP A 110 -13.98 -3.20 -6.42
N TYR A 111 -12.72 -2.94 -6.05
CA TYR A 111 -11.71 -4.00 -5.98
C TYR A 111 -12.08 -5.11 -5.03
N CYS A 112 -12.55 -4.76 -3.84
CA CYS A 112 -12.90 -5.74 -2.80
C CYS A 112 -14.13 -6.58 -3.17
N ARG A 113 -15.05 -6.05 -3.97
CA ARG A 113 -16.28 -6.76 -4.40
C ARG A 113 -16.02 -7.87 -5.42
N ILE A 114 -14.98 -7.75 -6.24
CA ILE A 114 -14.71 -8.67 -7.37
C ILE A 114 -13.93 -9.95 -6.91
N GLY A 115 -13.89 -10.22 -5.60
CA GLY A 115 -13.01 -11.24 -5.02
C GLY A 115 -13.66 -12.31 -4.15
N GLY A 116 -14.99 -12.47 -4.21
CA GLY A 116 -15.74 -13.58 -3.60
C GLY A 116 -15.62 -14.88 -4.39
#